data_AF-A0A1M6GT06-F1
#
_entry.id   AF-A0A1M6GT06-F1
#
_cell.length_a   1.000
_cell.length_b   1.000
_cell.length_c   1.000
_cell.angle_alpha   90.00
_cell.angle_beta   90.00
_cell.angle_gamma   90.00
#
_symmetry.space_group_name_H-M   'P 1'
#
loop_
_entity.id
_entity.type
_entity.pdbx_description
1 polymer ?
#
loop_
_entity_poly.entity_id
_entity_poly.type
_entity_poly.pdbx_seq_one_letter_code
_entity_poly.pdbx_strand_id
1 'polypeptide(L)'
;MDKYSDDEIRSCKKITLQIAAGYLGISPLAVGLGMRNDLLPIGFAIKHEDRYSESWGYHIIDERLIAYKHGKITNIQVQNIEKNLETIISKFEEMKKDLLFILSESAE
;
A
#
# COMPACT_ATOMS: atom_id res chain seq x y z
N MET A 1 8.27 10.74 17.49
CA MET A 1 6.92 10.71 18.10
C MET A 1 5.96 11.18 17.03
N ASP A 2 4.97 10.35 16.71
CA ASP A 2 3.97 10.68 15.72
C ASP A 2 3.13 11.85 16.23
N LYS A 3 3.16 12.94 15.47
CA LYS A 3 2.60 14.23 15.93
C LYS A 3 1.07 14.29 15.80
N TYR A 4 0.48 13.32 15.10
CA TYR A 4 -0.94 13.25 14.79
C TYR A 4 -1.46 11.81 14.95
N SER A 5 -2.70 11.69 15.39
CA SER A 5 -3.49 10.46 15.44
C SER A 5 -4.31 10.26 14.16
N ASP A 6 -4.84 9.05 13.97
CA ASP A 6 -5.66 8.73 12.80
C ASP A 6 -6.92 9.60 12.69
N ASP A 7 -7.56 9.90 13.82
CA ASP A 7 -8.78 10.71 13.85
C ASP A 7 -8.48 12.18 13.53
N GLU A 8 -7.33 12.69 14.00
CA GLU A 8 -6.87 14.03 13.62
C GLU A 8 -6.60 14.12 12.12
N ILE A 9 -6.02 13.09 11.50
CA ILE A 9 -5.79 13.03 10.06
C ILE A 9 -7.11 13.04 9.27
N ARG A 10 -8.12 12.27 9.71
CA ARG A 10 -9.46 12.27 9.08
C ARG A 10 -10.20 13.60 9.23
N SER A 11 -9.97 14.30 10.34
CA SER A 11 -10.61 15.60 10.60
C SER A 11 -10.00 16.75 9.79
N CYS A 12 -8.82 16.55 9.18
CA CYS A 12 -8.12 17.59 8.44
C CYS A 12 -8.82 17.89 7.11
N LYS A 13 -9.31 19.13 6.93
CA LYS A 13 -9.89 19.59 5.66
C LYS A 13 -8.93 19.44 4.47
N LYS A 14 -7.62 19.58 4.71
CA LYS A 14 -6.56 19.39 3.71
C LYS A 14 -5.28 18.97 4.41
N ILE A 15 -4.72 17.83 3.99
CA ILE A 15 -3.45 17.33 4.50
C ILE A 15 -2.31 17.93 3.69
N THR A 16 -1.38 18.58 4.38
CA THR A 16 -0.16 19.16 3.78
C THR A 16 1.02 18.20 3.95
N LEU A 17 2.11 18.46 3.22
CA LEU A 17 3.36 17.70 3.38
C LEU A 17 3.88 17.73 4.83
N GLN A 18 3.72 18.86 5.53
CA GLN A 18 4.10 18.98 6.94
C GLN A 18 3.25 18.11 7.86
N ILE A 19 1.94 18.01 7.60
CA ILE A 19 1.05 17.16 8.40
C ILE A 19 1.39 15.68 8.15
N ALA A 20 1.51 15.28 6.89
CA ALA A 20 1.88 13.91 6.52
C ALA A 20 3.26 13.50 7.07
N ALA A 21 4.25 14.41 7.00
CA ALA A 21 5.56 14.23 7.59
C ALA A 21 5.51 14.00 9.11
N GLY A 22 4.73 14.83 9.82
CA GLY A 22 4.52 14.68 11.27
C GLY A 22 3.80 13.39 11.65
N TYR A 23 2.92 12.89 10.78
CA TYR A 23 2.17 11.65 10.99
C TYR A 23 3.00 10.38 10.73
N LEU A 24 3.85 10.40 9.69
CA LEU A 24 4.72 9.30 9.28
C LEU A 24 6.09 9.30 9.98
N GLY A 25 6.45 10.39 10.66
CA GLY A 25 7.76 10.53 11.31
C GLY A 25 8.93 10.75 10.34
N ILE A 26 8.68 11.21 9.12
CA ILE A 26 9.71 11.50 8.09
C ILE A 26 9.76 12.98 7.74
N SER A 27 10.76 13.43 6.98
CA SER A 27 10.87 14.84 6.60
C SER A 27 9.82 15.24 5.54
N PRO A 28 9.29 16.49 5.55
CA PRO A 28 8.36 16.96 4.51
C PRO A 28 8.94 16.89 3.10
N LEU A 29 10.26 17.06 2.97
CA LEU A 29 10.98 16.90 1.71
C LEU A 29 10.94 15.44 1.22
N ALA A 30 11.15 14.47 2.13
CA ALA A 30 11.07 13.05 1.81
C ALA A 30 9.64 12.65 1.40
N VAL A 31 8.60 13.20 2.05
CA VAL A 31 7.21 13.00 1.63
C VAL A 31 7.00 13.51 0.20
N GLY A 32 7.43 14.74 -0.08
CA GLY A 32 7.30 15.35 -1.40
C GLY A 32 8.03 14.56 -2.48
N LEU A 33 9.31 14.22 -2.26
CA LEU A 33 10.09 13.42 -3.19
C LEU A 33 9.52 12.02 -3.38
N GLY A 34 9.06 11.37 -2.32
CA GLY A 34 8.43 10.06 -2.39
C GLY A 34 7.17 10.08 -3.24
N MET A 35 6.33 11.11 -3.11
CA MET A 35 5.13 11.26 -3.93
C MET A 35 5.44 11.59 -5.40
N ARG A 36 6.48 12.40 -5.68
CA ARG A 36 6.88 12.73 -7.06
C ARG A 36 7.44 11.54 -7.84
N ASN A 37 8.07 10.61 -7.13
CA ASN A 37 8.70 9.43 -7.71
C ASN A 37 7.82 8.17 -7.59
N ASP A 38 6.53 8.32 -7.24
CA ASP A 38 5.57 7.22 -7.03
C ASP A 38 5.98 6.17 -5.97
N LEU A 39 6.93 6.50 -5.09
CA LEU A 39 7.40 5.64 -4.00
C LEU A 39 6.55 5.76 -2.73
N LEU A 40 5.77 6.84 -2.61
CA LEU A 40 4.92 7.11 -1.45
C LEU A 40 3.44 7.21 -1.88
N PRO A 41 2.69 6.09 -1.91
CA PRO A 41 1.35 6.01 -2.48
C PRO A 41 0.26 6.55 -1.55
N ILE A 42 0.47 7.73 -0.97
CA ILE A 42 -0.45 8.38 -0.02
C ILE A 42 -1.40 9.40 -0.69
N GLY A 43 -1.26 9.60 -2.00
CA GLY A 43 -2.00 10.63 -2.73
C GLY A 43 -1.53 10.80 -4.16
N PHE A 44 -1.54 12.04 -4.65
CA PHE A 44 -1.13 12.44 -5.99
C PHE A 44 -0.16 13.63 -5.93
N ALA A 45 0.88 13.58 -6.76
CA ALA A 45 1.73 14.72 -7.07
C ALA A 45 1.44 15.18 -8.50
N ILE A 46 1.10 16.46 -8.66
CA ILE A 46 0.77 17.06 -9.94
C ILE A 46 1.90 18.01 -10.31
N LYS A 47 2.60 17.72 -11.42
CA LYS A 47 3.61 18.62 -11.96
C LYS A 47 2.90 19.73 -12.74
N HIS A 48 3.20 20.98 -12.40
CA HIS A 48 2.81 22.14 -13.18
C HIS A 48 4.07 22.65 -13.88
N GLU A 49 4.11 22.52 -15.20
CA GLU A 49 5.17 23.08 -16.04
C GLU A 49 4.69 24.38 -16.66
N ASP A 50 5.25 25.49 -16.19
CA ASP A 50 5.17 26.77 -16.87
C ASP A 50 6.50 27.08 -17.57
N ARG A 51 6.47 27.96 -18.58
CA ARG A 51 7.64 28.36 -19.38
C ARG A 51 8.86 28.83 -18.57
N TYR A 52 8.66 29.21 -17.30
CA TYR A 52 9.69 29.80 -16.43
C TYR A 52 9.79 29.16 -15.05
N SER A 53 8.89 28.22 -14.69
CA SER A 53 8.93 27.58 -13.37
C SER A 53 8.34 26.18 -13.41
N GLU A 54 9.07 25.22 -12.84
CA GLU A 54 8.50 23.94 -12.46
C GLU A 54 7.97 24.03 -11.03
N SER A 55 6.68 23.75 -10.85
CA SER A 55 6.08 23.65 -9.53
C SER A 55 5.31 22.35 -9.36
N TRP A 56 5.07 21.97 -8.11
CA TRP A 56 4.42 20.71 -7.78
C TRP A 56 3.25 20.96 -6.83
N GLY A 57 2.06 20.52 -7.24
CA GLY A 57 0.89 20.40 -6.38
C GLY A 57 0.84 19.03 -5.71
N TYR A 58 0.36 18.97 -4.47
CA TYR A 58 0.17 17.72 -3.74
C TYR A 58 -1.27 17.62 -3.24
N HIS A 59 -1.85 16.46 -3.47
CA HIS A 59 -3.14 16.08 -2.92
C HIS A 59 -2.98 14.77 -2.15
N ILE A 60 -3.02 14.84 -0.83
CA ILE A 60 -2.85 13.69 0.07
C ILE A 60 -4.23 13.24 0.52
N ILE A 61 -4.48 11.94 0.44
CA ILE A 61 -5.73 11.30 0.87
C ILE A 61 -5.49 10.70 2.25
N ASP A 62 -6.35 11.06 3.20
CA ASP A 62 -6.30 10.62 4.59
C ASP A 62 -6.32 9.10 4.73
N GLU A 63 -7.25 8.38 4.09
CA GLU A 63 -7.29 6.92 4.22
C GLU A 63 -6.05 6.26 3.62
N ARG A 64 -5.47 6.79 2.53
CA ARG A 64 -4.24 6.25 1.93
C ARG A 64 -3.02 6.50 2.83
N LEU A 65 -2.96 7.67 3.46
CA LEU A 65 -1.90 8.02 4.41
C LEU A 65 -1.96 7.11 5.65
N ILE A 66 -3.15 6.93 6.22
CA ILE A 66 -3.40 6.05 7.37
C ILE A 66 -3.10 4.60 7.01
N ALA A 67 -3.58 4.15 5.84
CA ALA A 67 -3.29 2.82 5.33
C ALA A 67 -1.79 2.56 5.19
N TYR A 68 -1.05 3.52 4.63
CA TYR A 68 0.40 3.42 4.48
C TYR A 68 1.11 3.29 5.84
N LYS A 69 0.75 4.11 6.83
CA LYS A 69 1.35 4.06 8.17
C LYS A 69 1.12 2.73 8.87
N HIS A 70 -0.10 2.21 8.80
CA HIS A 70 -0.47 0.94 9.45
C HIS A 70 -0.16 -0.30 8.61
N GLY A 71 0.44 -0.13 7.42
CA GLY A 71 0.74 -1.24 6.52
C GLY A 71 -0.50 -1.91 5.93
N LYS A 72 -1.65 -1.21 5.82
CA LYS A 72 -2.80 -1.73 5.08
C LYS A 72 -2.42 -1.84 3.61
N ILE A 73 -2.48 -3.08 3.15
CA ILE A 73 -1.77 -3.67 2.02
C ILE A 73 -2.14 -2.97 0.70
N THR A 74 -1.14 -2.65 -0.12
CA THR A 74 -1.34 -2.05 -1.46
C THR A 74 -1.98 -3.05 -2.43
N ASN A 75 -2.67 -2.59 -3.47
CA ASN A 75 -3.36 -3.48 -4.42
C ASN A 75 -2.42 -4.51 -5.08
N ILE A 76 -1.17 -4.13 -5.36
CA ILE A 76 -0.13 -5.03 -5.90
C ILE A 76 0.21 -6.14 -4.89
N GLN A 77 0.30 -5.79 -3.61
CA GLN A 77 0.55 -6.77 -2.54
C GLN A 77 -0.68 -7.67 -2.32
N VAL A 78 -1.91 -7.15 -2.47
CA VAL A 78 -3.13 -7.96 -2.44
C VAL A 78 -3.12 -9.00 -3.57
N GLN A 79 -2.84 -8.58 -4.81
CA GLN A 79 -2.74 -9.48 -5.96
C GLN A 79 -1.66 -10.56 -5.78
N ASN A 80 -0.52 -10.20 -5.19
CA ASN A 80 0.53 -11.17 -4.88
C ASN A 80 0.10 -12.18 -3.80
N ILE A 81 -0.66 -11.74 -2.79
CA ILE A 81 -1.22 -12.63 -1.77
C ILE A 81 -2.26 -13.56 -2.41
N GLU A 82 -3.15 -13.06 -3.25
CA GLU A 82 -4.13 -13.86 -3.98
C GLU A 82 -3.46 -14.95 -4.83
N LYS A 83 -2.44 -14.59 -5.62
CA LYS A 83 -1.68 -15.55 -6.45
C LYS A 83 -0.97 -16.63 -5.62
N ASN A 84 -0.43 -16.25 -4.46
CA ASN A 84 0.20 -17.20 -3.55
C ASN A 84 -0.84 -18.17 -2.96
N LEU A 85 -2.04 -17.69 -2.61
CA LEU A 85 -3.13 -18.52 -2.10
C LEU A 85 -3.63 -19.51 -3.15
N GLU A 86 -3.81 -19.08 -4.41
CA GLU A 86 -4.18 -19.98 -5.52
C GLU A 86 -3.14 -21.10 -5.70
N THR A 87 -1.85 -20.77 -5.59
CA THR A 87 -0.77 -21.76 -5.68
C THR A 87 -0.83 -22.79 -4.55
N ILE A 88 -1.13 -22.36 -3.32
CA ILE A 88 -1.30 -23.25 -2.17
C ILE A 88 -2.48 -24.20 -2.40
N ILE A 89 -3.62 -23.67 -2.85
CA ILE A 89 -4.81 -24.48 -3.14
C ILE A 89 -4.51 -25.53 -4.21
N SER A 90 -3.81 -25.14 -5.29
CA SER A 90 -3.41 -26.08 -6.34
C SER A 90 -2.57 -27.24 -5.79
N LYS A 91 -1.60 -26.94 -4.91
CA LYS A 91 -0.76 -27.98 -4.28
C LYS A 91 -1.56 -28.88 -3.33
N PHE A 92 -2.52 -28.33 -2.61
CA PHE A 92 -3.39 -29.12 -1.73
C PHE A 92 -4.29 -30.09 -2.51
N GLU A 93 -4.84 -29.67 -3.66
CA GLU A 93 -5.63 -30.57 -4.52
C GLU A 93 -4.77 -31.67 -5.15
N GLU A 94 -3.51 -31.39 -5.49
CA GLU A 94 -2.56 -32.40 -5.95
C GLU A 94 -2.28 -33.44 -4.86
N MET A 95 -1.91 -33.00 -3.65
CA MET A 95 -1.70 -33.89 -2.50
C MET A 95 -2.92 -34.75 -2.17
N LYS A 96 -4.13 -34.19 -2.31
CA LYS A 96 -5.38 -34.93 -2.09
C LYS A 96 -5.59 -36.03 -3.14
N LYS A 97 -5.24 -35.79 -4.41
CA LYS A 97 -5.31 -36.81 -5.46
C LYS A 97 -4.29 -37.92 -5.21
N ASP A 98 -3.08 -37.58 -4.82
CA ASP A 98 -2.04 -38.56 -4.49
C ASP A 98 -2.47 -39.44 -3.32
N LEU A 99 -3.07 -38.84 -2.28
CA LEU A 99 -3.61 -39.59 -1.14
C LEU A 99 -4.74 -40.55 -1.57
N LEU A 100 -5.68 -40.09 -2.40
CA LEU A 100 -6.75 -40.93 -2.92
C LEU A 100 -6.21 -42.10 -3.75
N PHE A 101 -5.18 -41.85 -4.55
CA PHE A 101 -4.51 -42.88 -5.33
C PHE A 101 -3.91 -43.97 -4.42
N ILE A 102 -3.11 -43.58 -3.42
CA ILE A 102 -2.51 -44.51 -2.46
C ILE A 102 -3.59 -45.32 -1.71
N LEU A 103 -4.65 -44.65 -1.26
CA LEU A 103 -5.75 -45.31 -0.57
C LEU A 103 -6.48 -46.32 -1.47
N SER A 104 -6.64 -46.00 -2.75
CA SER A 104 -7.24 -46.92 -3.71
C SER A 104 -6.39 -48.14 -4.02
N GLU A 105 -5.05 -48.01 -4.06
CA GLU A 105 -4.14 -49.16 -4.22
C GLU A 105 -4.08 -50.03 -2.96
N SER A 106 -4.21 -49.46 -1.76
CA SER A 106 -4.17 -50.21 -0.50
C SER A 106 -5.45 -51.02 -0.19
N ALA A 107 -6.50 -50.84 -1.00
CA ALA A 107 -7.79 -51.49 -0.83
C ALA A 107 -7.95 -52.79 -1.66
N GLU A 108 -6.91 -53.17 -2.42
CA GLU A 108 -6.78 -54.41 -3.19
C GLU A 108 -5.81 -55.39 -2.49
#